data_AF-A0A8J3F9N4-F1
#
_entry.id   AF-A0A8J3F9N4-F1
#
_cell.length_a   1.000
_cell.length_b   1.000
_cell.length_c   1.000
_cell.angle_alpha   90.00
_cell.angle_beta   90.00
_cell.angle_gamma   90.00
#
_symmetry.space_group_name_H-M   'P 1'
#
loop_
_entity.id
_entity.type
_entity.pdbx_description
1 polymer ?
#
loop_
_entity_poly.entity_id
_entity_poly.type
_entity_poly.pdbx_seq_one_letter_code
_entity_poly.pdbx_strand_id
1 'polypeptide(L)'
;MEFVFTGYHATSRDRAEAIMRRNFKKSKSGWLGEGVYFFEDNPKLAVEWARYKYRNDENALSAVTVIQSEIRCHKEKILDLTNPQSEDVSDFHRVRQNIIIHLRKFGKKDIDIEETSWACFDGMAIDLLRTKRNFSLVRHYTFTPTLLDRASLTYSRVPNGIELCVKDLSCIVSKSLMEKVVER
;
A
#
# COMPACT_ATOMS: atom_id res chain seq x y z
N MET A 1 3.62 1.51 23.02
CA MET A 1 4.57 0.46 22.56
C MET A 1 4.92 0.77 21.11
N GLU A 2 6.19 0.79 20.75
CA GLU A 2 6.63 1.00 19.36
C GLU A 2 6.77 -0.36 18.66
N PHE A 3 6.32 -0.43 17.41
CA PHE A 3 6.49 -1.57 16.52
C PHE A 3 7.50 -1.22 15.44
N VAL A 4 8.31 -2.21 15.04
CA VAL A 4 9.31 -2.10 14.00
C VAL A 4 9.00 -3.10 12.90
N PHE A 5 8.98 -2.63 11.66
CA PHE A 5 8.72 -3.44 10.47
C PHE A 5 9.87 -3.29 9.48
N THR A 6 10.16 -4.36 8.74
CA THR A 6 11.02 -4.27 7.55
C THR A 6 10.15 -4.19 6.31
N GLY A 7 10.13 -3.01 5.68
CA GLY A 7 9.36 -2.76 4.47
C GLY A 7 10.23 -2.81 3.21
N TYR A 8 9.70 -3.38 2.14
CA TYR A 8 10.35 -3.43 0.83
C TYR A 8 9.53 -2.66 -0.22
N HIS A 9 10.17 -1.71 -0.90
CA HIS A 9 9.58 -0.92 -1.99
C HIS A 9 10.39 -1.12 -3.26
N ALA A 10 9.80 -1.74 -4.29
CA ALA A 10 10.45 -1.90 -5.58
C ALA A 10 9.98 -0.84 -6.58
N THR A 11 10.93 -0.25 -7.30
CA THR A 11 10.66 0.74 -8.35
C THR A 11 11.73 0.67 -9.45
N SER A 12 11.66 1.50 -10.48
CA SER A 12 12.75 1.60 -11.47
C SER A 12 14.01 2.19 -10.83
N ARG A 13 15.20 1.86 -11.35
CA ARG A 13 16.48 2.38 -10.83
C ARG A 13 16.49 3.90 -10.68
N ASP A 14 16.09 4.65 -11.70
CA ASP A 14 16.06 6.13 -11.66
C ASP A 14 15.19 6.67 -10.52
N ARG A 15 14.04 6.03 -10.28
CA ARG A 15 13.16 6.40 -9.17
C ARG A 15 13.74 6.01 -7.83
N ALA A 16 14.40 4.85 -7.74
CA ALA A 16 15.08 4.42 -6.53
C ALA A 16 16.19 5.42 -6.15
N GLU A 17 17.03 5.80 -7.11
CA GLU A 17 18.06 6.83 -6.92
C GLU A 17 17.46 8.19 -6.54
N ALA A 18 16.35 8.59 -7.16
CA ALA A 18 15.64 9.80 -6.79
C ALA A 18 15.12 9.75 -5.34
N ILE A 19 14.57 8.61 -4.90
CA ILE A 19 14.12 8.40 -3.51
C ILE A 19 15.30 8.46 -2.54
N MET A 20 16.44 7.86 -2.91
CA MET A 20 17.66 7.93 -2.08
C MET A 20 18.12 9.38 -1.88
N ARG A 21 18.03 10.23 -2.93
CA ARG A 21 18.43 11.64 -2.87
C ARG A 21 17.39 12.57 -2.21
N ARG A 22 16.09 12.34 -2.41
CA ARG A 22 15.02 13.31 -2.11
C ARG A 22 13.93 12.80 -1.15
N ASN A 23 14.07 11.59 -0.60
CA ASN A 23 13.06 10.83 0.14
C ASN A 23 11.88 10.33 -0.70
N PHE A 24 11.06 9.47 -0.09
CA PHE A 24 9.84 8.95 -0.69
C PHE A 24 8.81 10.07 -0.90
N LYS A 25 8.02 9.93 -1.97
CA LYS A 25 6.83 10.76 -2.23
C LYS A 25 5.59 9.91 -2.06
N LYS A 26 4.60 10.41 -1.31
CA LYS A 26 3.32 9.73 -1.13
C LYS A 26 2.58 9.61 -2.48
N SER A 27 2.03 8.42 -2.73
CA SER A 27 0.99 8.25 -3.74
C SER A 27 -0.26 8.98 -3.28
N LYS A 28 -0.96 9.66 -4.20
CA LYS A 28 -2.22 10.37 -3.92
C LYS A 28 -3.42 9.44 -3.75
N SER A 29 -3.29 8.18 -4.16
CA SER A 29 -4.35 7.17 -4.11
C SER A 29 -3.74 5.76 -4.10
N GLY A 30 -4.56 4.76 -3.79
CA GLY A 30 -4.20 3.35 -3.80
C GLY A 30 -5.21 2.51 -3.02
N TRP A 31 -5.00 1.20 -2.96
CA TRP A 31 -5.89 0.26 -2.27
C TRP A 31 -6.03 0.54 -0.77
N LEU A 32 -4.98 1.07 -0.15
CA LEU A 32 -4.93 1.45 1.25
C LEU A 32 -4.92 2.98 1.44
N GLY A 33 -5.30 3.75 0.41
CA GLY A 33 -5.37 5.21 0.41
C GLY A 33 -4.04 5.92 0.09
N GLU A 34 -3.96 7.21 0.41
CA GLU A 34 -2.76 8.04 0.20
C GLU A 34 -1.58 7.54 1.06
N GLY A 35 -0.38 7.40 0.51
CA GLY A 35 0.80 7.02 1.31
C GLY A 35 1.96 6.44 0.51
N VAL A 36 2.98 5.97 1.24
CA VAL A 36 4.11 5.21 0.67
C VAL A 36 3.90 3.74 0.99
N TYR A 37 3.95 2.91 -0.04
CA TYR A 37 3.62 1.49 0.05
C TYR A 37 4.89 0.64 0.15
N PHE A 38 4.86 -0.33 1.06
CA PHE A 38 5.91 -1.33 1.23
C PHE A 38 5.26 -2.71 1.39
N PHE A 39 5.99 -3.74 1.01
CA PHE A 39 5.66 -5.12 1.40
C PHE A 39 6.42 -5.46 2.68
N GLU A 40 5.72 -5.92 3.70
CA GLU A 40 6.33 -6.36 4.97
C GLU A 40 7.05 -7.69 4.77
N ASP A 41 8.35 -7.75 5.09
CA ASP A 41 9.16 -8.97 5.06
C ASP A 41 9.15 -9.74 3.72
N ASN A 42 8.79 -9.08 2.62
CA ASN A 42 8.60 -9.73 1.32
C ASN A 42 9.17 -8.91 0.14
N PRO A 43 10.50 -8.93 -0.07
CA PRO A 43 11.15 -8.25 -1.20
C PRO A 43 10.72 -8.80 -2.56
N LYS A 44 10.39 -10.10 -2.64
CA LYS A 44 10.00 -10.74 -3.91
C LYS A 44 8.66 -10.21 -4.40
N LEU A 45 7.68 -10.06 -3.51
CA LEU A 45 6.38 -9.53 -3.89
C LEU A 45 6.46 -8.05 -4.30
N ALA A 46 7.38 -7.29 -3.71
CA ALA A 46 7.73 -5.95 -4.18
C ALA A 46 8.21 -5.98 -5.63
N VAL A 47 9.14 -6.87 -5.97
CA VAL A 47 9.64 -7.04 -7.35
C VAL A 47 8.52 -7.45 -8.30
N GLU A 48 7.67 -8.41 -7.94
CA GLU A 48 6.54 -8.84 -8.78
C GLU A 48 5.57 -7.69 -9.06
N TRP A 49 5.25 -6.87 -8.06
CA TRP A 49 4.46 -5.66 -8.25
C TRP A 49 5.13 -4.67 -9.21
N ALA A 50 6.44 -4.43 -9.04
CA ALA A 50 7.19 -3.51 -9.90
C ALA A 50 7.27 -4.03 -11.35
N ARG A 51 7.52 -5.34 -11.54
CA ARG A 51 7.52 -5.98 -12.87
C ARG A 51 6.19 -5.76 -13.59
N TYR A 52 5.07 -5.96 -12.89
CA TYR A 52 3.76 -5.66 -13.46
C TYR A 52 3.59 -4.17 -13.78
N LYS A 53 3.98 -3.28 -12.86
CA LYS A 53 3.87 -1.83 -13.04
C LYS A 53 4.64 -1.32 -14.25
N TYR A 54 5.83 -1.86 -14.48
CA TYR A 54 6.73 -1.46 -15.57
C TYR A 54 6.70 -2.41 -16.78
N ARG A 55 5.72 -3.32 -16.88
CA ARG A 55 5.64 -4.33 -17.96
C ARG A 55 5.66 -3.77 -19.39
N ASN A 56 5.31 -2.49 -19.56
CA ASN A 56 5.29 -1.79 -20.84
C ASN A 56 6.47 -0.81 -21.02
N ASP A 57 7.45 -0.84 -20.12
CA ASP A 57 8.64 0.01 -20.11
C ASP A 57 9.87 -0.88 -19.89
N GLU A 58 10.48 -1.33 -21.00
CA GLU A 58 11.59 -2.28 -20.99
C GLU A 58 12.81 -1.77 -20.20
N ASN A 59 13.08 -0.47 -20.28
CA ASN A 59 14.17 0.17 -19.54
C ASN A 59 13.91 0.15 -18.03
N ALA A 60 12.69 0.49 -17.61
CA ALA A 60 12.32 0.43 -16.20
C ALA A 60 12.24 -1.01 -15.67
N LEU A 61 11.79 -1.96 -16.51
CA LEU A 61 11.64 -3.37 -16.16
C LEU A 61 12.99 -4.07 -15.96
N SER A 62 13.95 -3.83 -16.86
CA SER A 62 15.31 -4.40 -16.79
C SER A 62 16.13 -3.87 -15.61
N ALA A 63 15.73 -2.72 -15.05
CA ALA A 63 16.42 -2.04 -13.96
C ALA A 63 15.56 -1.90 -12.68
N VAL A 64 14.63 -2.84 -12.42
CA VAL A 64 13.88 -2.86 -11.16
C VAL A 64 14.86 -2.97 -9.98
N THR A 65 14.71 -2.06 -9.03
CA THR A 65 15.55 -1.94 -7.84
C THR A 65 14.67 -1.94 -6.60
N VAL A 66 15.10 -2.62 -5.55
CA VAL A 66 14.38 -2.69 -4.27
C VAL A 66 15.05 -1.80 -3.23
N ILE A 67 14.22 -1.00 -2.57
CA ILE A 67 14.59 -0.23 -1.38
C ILE A 67 14.06 -0.98 -0.17
N GLN A 68 14.97 -1.38 0.72
CA GLN A 68 14.62 -1.87 2.05
C GLN A 68 14.52 -0.67 2.99
N SER A 69 13.55 -0.67 3.90
CA SER A 69 13.35 0.40 4.87
C SER A 69 12.93 -0.15 6.22
N GLU A 70 13.51 0.39 7.28
CA GLU A 70 13.00 0.19 8.62
C GLU A 70 11.85 1.18 8.86
N ILE A 71 10.69 0.65 9.23
CA ILE A 71 9.49 1.44 9.52
C ILE A 71 9.18 1.30 11.00
N ARG A 72 9.13 2.42 11.73
CA ARG A 72 8.75 2.45 13.14
C ARG A 72 7.46 3.23 13.34
N CYS A 73 6.56 2.66 14.13
CA CYS A 73 5.30 3.31 14.44
C CYS A 73 4.81 2.89 15.83
N HIS A 74 4.24 3.84 16.57
CA HIS A 74 3.57 3.52 17.83
C HIS A 74 2.28 2.74 17.57
N LYS A 75 2.02 1.72 18.39
CA LYS A 75 0.86 0.80 18.24
C LYS A 75 -0.46 1.53 18.02
N GLU A 76 -0.72 2.59 18.77
CA GLU A 76 -1.94 3.41 18.71
C GLU A 76 -2.06 4.26 17.44
N LYS A 77 -0.97 4.38 16.67
CA LYS A 77 -0.89 5.06 15.38
C LYS A 77 -0.92 4.07 14.20
N ILE A 78 -1.16 2.80 14.44
CA ILE A 78 -1.31 1.78 13.40
C ILE A 78 -2.81 1.46 13.26
N LEU A 79 -3.32 1.54 12.03
CA LEU A 79 -4.58 0.90 11.64
C LEU A 79 -4.24 -0.53 11.18
N ASP A 80 -4.41 -1.52 12.05
CA ASP A 80 -4.09 -2.91 11.74
C ASP A 80 -5.35 -3.67 11.30
N LEU A 81 -5.44 -3.90 9.99
CA LEU A 81 -6.55 -4.59 9.34
C LEU A 81 -6.27 -6.09 9.14
N THR A 82 -5.30 -6.67 9.85
CA THR A 82 -4.94 -8.09 9.71
C THR A 82 -5.78 -9.03 10.59
N ASN A 83 -6.48 -8.49 11.60
CA ASN A 83 -7.41 -9.27 12.42
C ASN A 83 -8.87 -8.84 12.15
N PRO A 84 -9.70 -9.68 11.51
CA PRO A 84 -11.09 -9.35 11.18
C PRO A 84 -12.00 -9.12 12.40
N GLN A 85 -11.59 -9.55 13.59
CA GLN A 85 -12.32 -9.34 14.85
C GLN A 85 -11.88 -8.09 15.61
N SER A 86 -10.94 -7.30 15.06
CA SER A 86 -10.42 -6.10 15.73
C SER A 86 -11.37 -4.89 15.63
N GLU A 87 -11.17 -3.95 16.55
CA GLU A 87 -11.83 -2.63 16.51
C GLU A 87 -11.45 -1.85 15.25
N ASP A 88 -10.20 -1.96 14.77
CA ASP A 88 -9.73 -1.28 13.55
C ASP A 88 -10.52 -1.73 12.31
N VAL A 89 -10.74 -3.04 12.16
CA VAL A 89 -11.56 -3.58 11.07
C VAL A 89 -13.03 -3.17 11.22
N SER A 90 -13.56 -3.18 12.44
CA SER A 90 -14.94 -2.75 12.73
C SER A 90 -15.16 -1.27 12.38
N ASP A 91 -14.22 -0.41 12.75
CA ASP A 91 -14.22 1.02 12.45
C ASP A 91 -14.14 1.29 10.95
N PHE A 92 -13.25 0.59 10.25
CA PHE A 92 -13.14 0.65 8.79
C PHE A 92 -14.47 0.30 8.12
N HIS A 93 -15.09 -0.83 8.48
CA HIS A 93 -16.36 -1.24 7.90
C HIS A 93 -17.49 -0.26 8.19
N ARG A 94 -17.53 0.34 9.39
CA ARG A 94 -18.51 1.38 9.72
C ARG A 94 -18.36 2.61 8.83
N VAL A 95 -17.13 3.10 8.62
CA VAL A 95 -16.87 4.23 7.71
C VAL A 95 -17.25 3.86 6.27
N ARG A 96 -16.84 2.69 5.80
CA ARG A 96 -17.14 2.19 4.46
C ARG A 96 -18.65 2.09 4.21
N GLN A 97 -19.42 1.55 5.15
CA GLN A 97 -20.88 1.46 5.05
C GLN A 97 -21.54 2.84 5.00
N ASN A 98 -21.05 3.81 5.77
CA ASN A 98 -21.57 5.18 5.72
C ASN A 98 -21.37 5.84 4.35
N ILE A 99 -20.22 5.61 3.70
CA ILE A 99 -19.97 6.08 2.33
C ILE A 99 -20.98 5.44 1.37
N ILE A 100 -21.20 4.12 1.47
CA ILE A 100 -22.17 3.40 0.62
C ILE A 100 -23.60 3.94 0.83
N ILE A 101 -24.01 4.15 2.08
CA ILE A 101 -25.34 4.70 2.41
C ILE A 101 -25.49 6.09 1.81
N HIS A 102 -24.48 6.95 1.92
CA HIS A 102 -24.48 8.28 1.31
C HIS A 102 -24.62 8.20 -0.20
N LEU A 103 -23.79 7.37 -0.87
CA LEU A 103 -23.86 7.16 -2.33
C LEU A 103 -25.21 6.64 -2.79
N ARG A 104 -25.87 5.78 -2.02
CA ARG A 104 -27.22 5.27 -2.35
C ARG A 104 -28.29 6.33 -2.23
N LYS A 105 -28.15 7.29 -1.29
CA LYS A 105 -29.13 8.35 -1.05
C LYS A 105 -28.99 9.52 -2.03
N PHE A 106 -27.75 9.90 -2.32
CA PHE A 106 -27.45 11.15 -3.02
C PHE A 106 -26.82 10.94 -4.41
N GLY A 107 -26.53 9.70 -4.78
CA GLY A 107 -25.84 9.38 -6.03
C GLY A 107 -24.35 9.72 -5.97
N LYS A 108 -23.66 9.56 -7.11
CA LYS A 108 -22.21 9.80 -7.21
C LYS A 108 -21.84 11.27 -7.37
N LYS A 109 -22.80 12.17 -7.61
CA LYS A 109 -22.52 13.59 -7.89
C LYS A 109 -22.01 14.36 -6.66
N ASP A 110 -22.35 13.88 -5.47
CA ASP A 110 -22.02 14.53 -4.20
C ASP A 110 -20.72 14.00 -3.57
N ILE A 111 -20.10 13.00 -4.19
CA ILE A 111 -18.75 12.56 -3.83
C ILE A 111 -17.86 12.89 -5.02
N ASP A 112 -16.75 13.56 -4.75
CA ASP A 112 -15.70 13.83 -5.72
C ASP A 112 -14.99 12.50 -6.09
N ILE A 113 -15.72 11.64 -6.83
CA ILE A 113 -15.25 10.39 -7.43
C ILE A 113 -14.86 10.67 -8.89
N GLU A 114 -14.28 11.85 -9.14
CA GLU A 114 -13.53 12.04 -10.36
C GLU A 114 -12.32 11.08 -10.28
N GLU A 115 -12.33 10.06 -11.15
CA GLU A 115 -11.19 9.19 -11.46
C GLU A 115 -10.74 8.13 -10.44
N THR A 116 -11.41 7.90 -9.31
CA THR A 116 -11.09 6.71 -8.50
C THR A 116 -11.80 5.48 -9.07
N SER A 117 -11.03 4.60 -9.71
CA SER A 117 -11.55 3.26 -10.04
C SER A 117 -12.09 2.62 -8.76
N TRP A 118 -13.19 1.86 -8.85
CA TRP A 118 -13.74 1.12 -7.71
C TRP A 118 -12.70 0.30 -6.94
N ALA A 119 -11.55 -0.02 -7.57
CA ALA A 119 -10.41 -0.66 -6.93
C ALA A 119 -9.77 0.15 -5.79
N CYS A 120 -10.02 1.46 -5.70
CA CYS A 120 -9.50 2.34 -4.64
C CYS A 120 -10.57 2.76 -3.62
N PHE A 121 -11.79 2.19 -3.69
CA PHE A 121 -12.89 2.56 -2.78
C PHE A 121 -12.54 2.35 -1.31
N ASP A 122 -11.87 1.23 -1.00
CA ASP A 122 -11.43 0.95 0.37
C ASP A 122 -10.33 1.91 0.83
N GLY A 123 -9.45 2.34 -0.09
CA GLY A 123 -8.47 3.39 0.18
C GLY A 123 -9.11 4.72 0.55
N MET A 124 -10.20 5.12 -0.13
CA MET A 124 -10.99 6.29 0.23
C MET A 124 -11.61 6.15 1.62
N ALA A 125 -12.16 4.98 1.96
CA ALA A 125 -12.70 4.73 3.29
C ALA A 125 -11.63 4.80 4.38
N ILE A 126 -10.42 4.30 4.10
CA ILE A 126 -9.25 4.41 4.99
C ILE A 126 -8.85 5.87 5.18
N ASP A 127 -8.74 6.66 4.10
CA ASP A 127 -8.36 8.07 4.19
C ASP A 127 -9.44 8.90 4.92
N LEU A 128 -10.72 8.60 4.73
CA LEU A 128 -11.80 9.19 5.53
C LEU A 128 -11.77 8.76 6.99
N LEU A 129 -11.44 7.49 7.28
CA LEU A 129 -11.23 7.05 8.66
C LEU A 129 -10.07 7.81 9.30
N ARG A 130 -9.01 8.09 8.54
CA ARG A 130 -7.83 8.82 9.02
C ARG A 130 -8.14 10.25 9.48
N THR A 131 -9.10 10.93 8.85
CA THR A 131 -9.51 12.27 9.29
C THR A 131 -10.16 12.25 10.68
N LYS A 132 -10.68 11.09 11.11
CA LYS A 132 -11.31 10.87 12.42
C LYS A 132 -10.36 10.22 13.42
N ARG A 133 -9.48 9.32 12.96
CA ARG A 133 -8.47 8.63 13.74
C ARG A 133 -7.10 8.95 13.15
N ASN A 134 -6.32 9.78 13.84
CA ASN A 134 -5.02 10.22 13.36
C ASN A 134 -3.94 9.11 13.45
N PHE A 135 -4.02 8.12 12.56
CA PHE A 135 -3.02 7.05 12.40
C PHE A 135 -1.96 7.40 11.33
N SER A 136 -0.78 6.81 11.50
CA SER A 136 0.42 7.07 10.69
C SER A 136 0.80 5.90 9.79
N LEU A 137 0.25 4.71 10.04
CA LEU A 137 0.51 3.49 9.27
C LEU A 137 -0.77 2.66 9.11
N VAL A 138 -0.97 2.08 7.93
CA VAL A 138 -1.96 1.01 7.72
C VAL A 138 -1.21 -0.28 7.43
N ARG A 139 -1.64 -1.38 8.06
CA ARG A 139 -1.11 -2.72 7.83
C ARG A 139 -2.26 -3.64 7.43
N HIS A 140 -2.17 -4.32 6.29
CA HIS A 140 -3.24 -5.18 5.81
C HIS A 140 -2.73 -6.34 4.97
N TYR A 141 -3.39 -7.49 5.07
CA TYR A 141 -3.18 -8.60 4.14
C TYR A 141 -3.69 -8.22 2.76
N THR A 142 -2.86 -8.38 1.74
CA THR A 142 -3.27 -8.15 0.35
C THR A 142 -2.91 -9.33 -0.54
N PHE A 143 -3.65 -9.46 -1.63
CA PHE A 143 -3.26 -10.31 -2.73
C PHE A 143 -2.69 -9.42 -3.83
N THR A 144 -1.39 -9.55 -4.08
CA THR A 144 -0.71 -8.93 -5.23
C THR A 144 -0.59 -9.97 -6.33
N PRO A 145 -1.39 -9.85 -7.42
CA PRO A 145 -1.36 -10.82 -8.51
C PRO A 145 0.01 -10.89 -9.18
N THR A 146 0.49 -12.10 -9.43
CA THR A 146 1.69 -12.38 -10.23
C THR A 146 1.46 -12.02 -11.70
N LEU A 147 2.51 -12.03 -12.52
CA LEU A 147 2.34 -11.89 -13.97
C LEU A 147 1.44 -12.97 -14.56
N LEU A 148 1.52 -14.20 -14.03
CA LEU A 148 0.67 -15.32 -14.47
C LEU A 148 -0.80 -15.10 -14.09
N ASP A 149 -1.08 -14.74 -12.84
CA ASP A 149 -2.46 -14.46 -12.41
C ASP A 149 -3.13 -13.42 -13.30
N ARG A 150 -2.38 -12.37 -13.66
CA ARG A 150 -2.88 -11.28 -14.50
C ARG A 150 -3.09 -11.72 -15.94
N ALA A 151 -2.17 -12.52 -16.49
CA ALA A 151 -2.31 -13.08 -17.83
C ALA A 151 -3.50 -14.04 -17.94
N SER A 152 -3.79 -14.78 -16.85
CA SER A 152 -4.93 -15.70 -16.76
C SER A 152 -6.24 -15.04 -16.32
N LEU A 153 -6.24 -13.73 -16.07
CA LEU A 153 -7.39 -12.98 -15.52
C LEU A 153 -7.95 -13.60 -14.24
N THR A 154 -7.09 -14.19 -13.42
CA THR A 154 -7.45 -14.82 -12.14
C THR A 154 -7.15 -13.88 -10.96
N TYR A 155 -7.84 -14.14 -9.85
CA TYR A 155 -7.61 -13.46 -8.57
C TYR A 155 -7.82 -14.45 -7.44
N SER A 156 -7.06 -14.31 -6.36
CA SER A 156 -7.18 -15.16 -5.17
C SER A 156 -7.83 -14.40 -4.01
N ARG A 157 -8.75 -15.06 -3.32
CA ARG A 157 -9.26 -14.58 -2.01
C ARG A 157 -8.27 -14.82 -0.88
N VAL A 158 -7.26 -15.65 -1.10
CA VAL A 158 -6.19 -15.92 -0.14
C VAL A 158 -5.06 -14.92 -0.39
N PRO A 159 -4.71 -14.06 0.59
CA PRO A 159 -3.64 -13.09 0.46
C PRO A 159 -2.28 -13.78 0.31
N ASN A 160 -1.34 -13.12 -0.39
CA ASN A 160 0.03 -13.60 -0.58
C ASN A 160 1.09 -12.66 0.00
N GLY A 161 0.68 -11.59 0.68
CA GLY A 161 1.57 -10.70 1.39
C GLY A 161 0.84 -9.78 2.38
N ILE A 162 1.63 -8.98 3.09
CA ILE A 162 1.14 -7.88 3.91
C ILE A 162 1.71 -6.59 3.32
N GLU A 163 0.84 -5.62 3.06
CA GLU A 163 1.24 -4.29 2.65
C GLU A 163 1.18 -3.31 3.82
N LEU A 164 2.19 -2.46 3.88
CA LEU A 164 2.31 -1.33 4.76
C LEU A 164 2.08 -0.05 3.95
N CYS A 165 1.05 0.72 4.30
CA CYS A 165 0.82 2.05 3.73
C CYS A 165 1.19 3.11 4.77
N VAL A 166 2.39 3.68 4.63
CA VAL A 166 2.92 4.72 5.51
C VAL A 166 2.29 6.07 5.14
N LYS A 167 1.53 6.64 6.08
CA LYS A 167 0.83 7.92 5.95
C LYS A 167 1.70 9.11 6.37
N ASP A 168 2.53 8.88 7.39
CA ASP A 168 3.49 9.85 7.93
C ASP A 168 4.92 9.38 7.61
N LEU A 169 5.66 10.17 6.83
CA LEU A 169 7.00 9.80 6.39
C LEU A 169 8.02 9.73 7.53
N SER A 170 7.73 10.33 8.70
CA SER A 170 8.59 10.21 9.89
C SER A 170 8.67 8.78 10.42
N CYS A 171 7.71 7.91 10.06
CA CYS A 171 7.78 6.48 10.37
C CYS A 171 8.89 5.75 9.60
N ILE A 172 9.42 6.29 8.51
CA ILE A 172 10.47 5.67 7.70
C ILE A 172 11.84 6.09 8.26
N VAL A 173 12.44 5.23 9.07
CA VAL A 173 13.65 5.54 9.84
C VAL A 173 14.92 5.37 9.01
N SER A 174 14.94 4.40 8.10
CA SER A 174 16.08 4.14 7.24
C SER A 174 15.64 3.73 5.83
N LYS A 175 16.54 3.88 4.86
CA LYS A 175 16.37 3.38 3.49
C LYS A 175 17.72 2.96 2.92
N SER A 176 17.78 1.78 2.29
CA SER A 176 18.96 1.26 1.62
C SER A 176 18.57 0.49 0.36
N LEU A 177 19.41 0.60 -0.68
CA LEU A 177 19.23 -0.21 -1.90
C LEU A 177 19.67 -1.64 -1.61
N MET A 178 18.88 -2.62 -2.04
CA MET A 178 19.29 -4.03 -2.00
C MET A 178 20.20 -4.34 -3.19
N GLU A 179 21.35 -4.98 -2.93
CA GLU A 179 22.29 -5.37 -3.98
C GLU A 179 21.74 -6.50 -4.87
N LYS A 180 21.02 -7.46 -4.28
CA LYS A 180 20.31 -8.56 -4.98
C LYS A 180 19.08 -9.00 -4.19
N VAL A 181 17.99 -9.27 -4.88
CA VAL A 181 16.83 -9.97 -4.31
C VAL A 181 17.09 -11.46 -4.48
N VAL A 182 17.30 -12.18 -3.38
CA VAL A 182 17.65 -13.61 -3.45
C VAL A 182 16.46 -14.40 -3.99
N GLU A 183 16.63 -14.97 -5.19
CA GLU A 183 15.79 -16.05 -5.69
C GLU A 183 16.13 -17.30 -4.86
N ARG A 184 15.23 -17.69 -3.94
CA ARG A 184 15.21 -19.02 -3.31
C ARG A 184 13.90 -19.69 -3.65
#